data_AF-A0A956GGV1-F1
#
_entry.id   AF-A0A956GGV1-F1
#
_cell.length_a   1.000
_cell.length_b   1.000
_cell.length_c   1.000
_cell.angle_alpha   90.00
_cell.angle_beta   90.00
_cell.angle_gamma   90.00
#
_symmetry.space_group_name_H-M   'P 1'
#
loop_
_entity.id
_entity.type
_entity.pdbx_description
1 polymer ?
#
loop_
_entity_poly.entity_id
_entity_poly.type
_entity_poly.pdbx_seq_one_letter_code
_entity_poly.pdbx_strand_id
1 'polypeptide(L)'
;MPTSCNNCGKENPSGSRFCQSCGTPLAQRPASAEVAAMLVCRSCGTANAPGMKFCKSCGAGIAAQEGKPAKVVCPACGGHTPFGYKFCQHCGSPLPDDAPAAADTKPPTADPEANTNTVISKPTPHKKPAPGGGSEQPTIT
;
A
#
# COMPACT_ATOMS: atom_id res chain seq x y z
N MET A 1 -7.61 -44.02 0.90
CA MET A 1 -6.82 -45.08 1.55
C MET A 1 -6.70 -44.75 3.03
N PRO A 2 -6.76 -45.73 3.94
CA PRO A 2 -6.55 -45.51 5.37
C PRO A 2 -5.20 -44.83 5.64
N THR A 3 -5.14 -43.94 6.62
CA THR A 3 -3.90 -43.25 7.02
C THR A 3 -3.48 -43.73 8.40
N SER A 4 -2.24 -44.20 8.52
CA SER A 4 -1.67 -44.61 9.80
C SER A 4 -1.17 -43.40 10.59
N CYS A 5 -1.45 -43.37 11.89
CA CYS A 5 -0.99 -42.31 12.77
C CYS A 5 0.52 -42.40 13.04
N ASN A 6 1.28 -41.35 12.76
CA ASN A 6 2.73 -41.32 13.04
C ASN A 6 3.06 -41.25 14.54
N ASN A 7 2.10 -40.88 15.40
CA ASN A 7 2.32 -40.77 16.84
C ASN A 7 2.04 -42.09 17.58
N CYS A 8 0.96 -42.80 17.22
CA CYS A 8 0.52 -44.00 17.95
C CYS A 8 0.35 -45.25 17.07
N GLY A 9 0.62 -45.16 15.77
CA GLY A 9 0.57 -46.29 14.83
C GLY A 9 -0.82 -46.74 14.38
N LYS A 10 -1.91 -46.25 15.00
CA LYS A 10 -3.27 -46.71 14.66
C LYS A 10 -3.69 -46.26 13.25
N GLU A 11 -4.29 -47.18 12.52
CA GLU A 11 -4.93 -46.92 11.22
C GLU A 11 -6.21 -46.11 11.42
N ASN A 12 -6.40 -45.09 10.58
CA ASN A 12 -7.58 -44.23 10.61
C ASN A 12 -8.24 -44.19 9.23
N PRO A 13 -9.59 -44.02 9.17
CA PRO A 13 -10.31 -43.96 7.92
C PRO A 13 -9.91 -42.73 7.09
N SER A 14 -10.11 -42.84 5.77
CA SER A 14 -9.76 -41.78 4.81
C SER A 14 -10.49 -40.46 5.17
N GLY A 15 -9.76 -39.35 5.24
CA GLY A 15 -10.33 -38.04 5.57
C GLY A 15 -10.39 -37.69 7.05
N SER A 16 -9.92 -38.57 7.95
CA SER A 16 -9.81 -38.28 9.38
C SER A 16 -8.83 -37.11 9.62
N ARG A 17 -9.31 -36.03 10.24
CA ARG A 17 -8.47 -34.86 10.61
C ARG A 17 -7.57 -35.15 11.80
N PHE A 18 -8.04 -36.00 12.72
CA PHE A 18 -7.37 -36.37 13.95
C PHE A 18 -7.37 -37.89 14.13
N CYS A 19 -6.36 -38.42 14.81
CA CYS A 19 -6.28 -39.81 15.18
C CYS A 19 -7.40 -40.13 16.18
N GLN A 20 -8.23 -41.13 15.87
CA GLN A 20 -9.34 -41.53 16.73
C GLN A 20 -8.87 -42.20 18.04
N SER A 21 -7.58 -42.54 18.14
CA SER A 21 -7.00 -43.22 19.30
C SER A 21 -6.25 -42.28 20.24
N CYS A 22 -5.48 -41.35 19.71
CA CYS A 22 -4.58 -40.49 20.50
C CYS A 22 -4.80 -38.99 20.26
N GLY A 23 -5.73 -38.62 19.36
CA GLY A 23 -6.06 -37.23 19.06
C GLY A 23 -5.05 -36.48 18.17
N THR A 24 -3.90 -37.07 17.83
CA THR A 24 -2.89 -36.41 16.99
C THR A 24 -3.46 -36.06 15.60
N PRO A 25 -3.24 -34.83 15.09
CA PRO A 25 -3.67 -34.48 13.74
C PRO A 25 -2.99 -35.38 12.70
N LEU A 26 -3.79 -36.00 11.83
CA LEU A 26 -3.31 -36.90 10.77
C LEU A 26 -3.12 -36.17 9.44
N ALA A 27 -3.83 -35.06 9.26
CA ALA A 27 -3.58 -34.14 8.18
C ALA A 27 -2.35 -33.31 8.55
N GLN A 28 -1.28 -33.46 7.78
CA GLN A 28 -0.27 -32.41 7.70
C GLN A 28 -1.03 -31.15 7.26
N ARG A 29 -1.15 -30.17 8.16
CA ARG A 29 -1.52 -28.81 7.77
C ARG A 29 -0.62 -28.50 6.56
N PRO A 30 -1.16 -28.07 5.41
CA PRO A 30 -0.30 -27.79 4.27
C PRO A 30 0.82 -26.90 4.77
N ALA A 31 2.06 -27.36 4.60
CA ALA A 31 3.28 -26.69 5.05
C ALA A 31 3.45 -25.30 4.39
N SER A 32 2.46 -24.83 3.65
CA SER A 32 2.31 -23.48 3.11
C SER A 32 1.93 -22.44 4.17
N ALA A 33 1.60 -22.83 5.41
CA ALA A 33 1.25 -21.89 6.48
C ALA A 33 2.44 -21.35 7.30
N GLU A 34 3.67 -21.89 7.11
CA GLU A 34 4.83 -21.51 7.95
C GLU A 34 6.03 -20.96 7.18
N VAL A 35 5.90 -20.72 5.88
CA VAL A 35 6.69 -19.66 5.26
C VAL A 35 5.80 -18.43 5.21
N ALA A 36 5.89 -17.60 6.25
CA ALA A 36 5.46 -16.21 6.18
C ALA A 36 6.29 -15.53 5.08
N ALA A 37 5.95 -15.76 3.82
CA ALA A 37 6.60 -15.13 2.68
C ALA A 37 6.37 -13.64 2.83
N MET A 38 7.42 -12.92 3.25
CA MET A 38 7.42 -11.46 3.25
C MET A 38 7.04 -10.98 1.85
N LEU A 39 5.99 -10.18 1.75
CA LEU A 39 5.55 -9.60 0.49
C LEU A 39 6.41 -8.38 0.18
N VAL A 40 7.34 -8.51 -0.76
CA VAL A 40 8.13 -7.38 -1.26
C VAL A 40 7.24 -6.53 -2.18
N CYS A 41 7.07 -5.26 -1.83
CA CYS A 41 6.33 -4.31 -2.65
C CYS A 41 7.06 -4.09 -3.97
N ARG A 42 6.42 -4.40 -5.11
CA ARG A 42 7.03 -4.15 -6.43
C ARG A 42 7.16 -2.66 -6.76
N SER A 43 6.28 -1.83 -6.19
CA SER A 43 6.27 -0.38 -6.40
C SER A 43 7.50 0.33 -5.82
N CYS A 44 7.95 -0.05 -4.62
CA CYS A 44 9.02 0.63 -3.87
C CYS A 44 10.10 -0.28 -3.26
N GLY A 45 9.97 -1.61 -3.36
CA GLY A 45 10.92 -2.59 -2.81
C GLY A 45 10.77 -2.89 -1.32
N THR A 46 9.86 -2.24 -0.60
CA THR A 46 9.69 -2.46 0.85
C THR A 46 9.13 -3.86 1.13
N ALA A 47 9.76 -4.61 2.04
CA ALA A 47 9.22 -5.85 2.58
C ALA A 47 7.99 -5.58 3.47
N ASN A 48 6.92 -6.34 3.29
CA ASN A 48 5.68 -6.26 4.07
C ASN A 48 5.35 -7.60 4.70
N ALA A 49 4.65 -7.57 5.83
CA ALA A 49 4.17 -8.78 6.50
C ALA A 49 3.15 -9.52 5.61
N PRO A 50 3.03 -10.86 5.74
CA PRO A 50 1.98 -11.61 5.07
C PRO A 50 0.59 -11.09 5.47
N GLY A 51 -0.36 -11.11 4.53
CA GLY A 51 -1.74 -10.65 4.74
C GLY A 51 -1.94 -9.13 4.64
N MET A 52 -0.89 -8.34 4.42
CA MET A 52 -1.02 -6.90 4.19
C MET A 52 -1.64 -6.61 2.81
N LYS A 53 -2.68 -5.77 2.77
CA LYS A 53 -3.34 -5.34 1.51
C LYS A 53 -2.63 -4.18 0.81
N PHE A 54 -1.99 -3.30 1.58
CA PHE A 54 -1.28 -2.11 1.11
C PHE A 54 0.15 -2.09 1.67
N CYS A 55 1.09 -1.55 0.90
CA CYS A 55 2.46 -1.37 1.32
C CYS A 55 2.54 -0.35 2.46
N LYS A 56 3.22 -0.72 3.55
CA LYS A 56 3.37 0.17 4.72
C LYS A 56 4.18 1.44 4.46
N SER A 57 4.98 1.47 3.40
CA SER A 57 5.87 2.59 3.09
C SER A 57 5.30 3.53 2.04
N CYS A 58 4.63 3.00 1.02
CA CYS A 58 4.16 3.81 -0.12
C CYS A 58 2.65 3.76 -0.34
N GLY A 59 1.91 2.91 0.37
CA GLY A 59 0.44 2.78 0.23
C GLY A 59 -0.02 2.00 -0.99
N ALA A 60 0.87 1.57 -1.89
CA ALA A 60 0.50 0.77 -3.07
C ALA A 60 -0.16 -0.57 -2.65
N GLY A 61 -1.19 -1.02 -3.37
CA GLY A 61 -1.86 -2.29 -3.11
C GLY A 61 -0.95 -3.48 -3.41
N ILE A 62 -0.64 -4.33 -2.42
CA ILE A 62 0.31 -5.45 -2.56
C ILE A 62 -0.38 -6.84 -2.63
N ALA A 63 -1.65 -6.94 -2.24
CA ALA A 63 -2.39 -8.21 -2.24
C ALA A 63 -2.87 -8.70 -3.63
N ALA A 64 -2.81 -7.85 -4.66
CA ALA A 64 -3.29 -8.14 -6.02
C ALA A 64 -2.19 -7.97 -7.09
N GLN A 65 -0.91 -8.12 -6.70
CA GLN A 65 0.25 -7.83 -7.57
C GLN A 65 0.59 -8.96 -8.57
N GLU A 66 -0.22 -10.02 -8.65
CA GLU A 66 -0.06 -11.05 -9.67
C GLU A 66 -0.45 -10.45 -11.04
N GLY A 67 0.52 -10.29 -11.94
CA GLY A 67 0.29 -9.82 -13.31
C GLY A 67 0.24 -8.30 -13.55
N LYS A 68 0.45 -7.45 -12.53
CA LYS A 68 0.46 -5.98 -12.69
C LYS A 68 1.89 -5.40 -12.71
N PRO A 69 2.14 -4.33 -13.50
CA PRO A 69 3.47 -3.70 -13.56
C PRO A 69 3.78 -2.95 -12.25
N ALA A 70 5.05 -2.89 -11.89
CA ALA A 70 5.53 -2.19 -10.68
C ALA A 70 5.35 -0.66 -10.76
N LYS A 71 5.46 -0.10 -11.97
CA LYS A 71 5.46 1.33 -12.25
C LYS A 71 4.67 1.59 -13.53
N VAL A 72 4.04 2.75 -13.61
CA VAL A 72 3.34 3.29 -14.77
C VAL A 72 4.05 4.55 -15.26
N VAL A 73 4.09 4.77 -16.56
CA VAL A 73 4.61 6.01 -17.15
C VAL A 73 3.46 7.01 -17.24
N CYS A 74 3.66 8.21 -16.69
CA CYS A 74 2.66 9.27 -16.76
C CYS A 74 2.52 9.75 -18.21
N PRO A 75 1.32 9.73 -18.81
CA PRO A 75 1.13 10.20 -20.19
C PRO A 75 1.28 11.71 -20.33
N ALA A 76 1.15 12.48 -19.25
CA ALA A 76 1.24 13.95 -19.29
C ALA A 76 2.70 14.45 -19.26
N CYS A 77 3.60 13.77 -18.54
CA CYS A 77 4.97 14.26 -18.34
C CYS A 77 6.07 13.22 -18.61
N GLY A 78 5.71 11.96 -18.91
CA GLY A 78 6.67 10.87 -19.08
C GLY A 78 7.27 10.35 -17.76
N GLY A 79 6.89 10.90 -16.61
CA GLY A 79 7.42 10.52 -15.30
C GLY A 79 6.98 9.12 -14.87
N HIS A 80 7.90 8.33 -14.32
CA HIS A 80 7.59 7.01 -13.76
C HIS A 80 6.95 7.15 -12.38
N THR A 81 5.72 6.68 -12.25
CA THR A 81 4.99 6.64 -10.96
C THR A 81 4.75 5.20 -10.55
N PRO A 82 4.86 4.83 -9.27
CA PRO A 82 4.56 3.47 -8.86
C PRO A 82 3.10 3.10 -9.13
N PHE A 83 2.84 1.84 -9.42
CA PHE A 83 1.49 1.36 -9.70
C PHE A 83 0.59 1.49 -8.46
N GLY A 84 -0.68 1.88 -8.68
CA GLY A 84 -1.69 2.05 -7.64
C GLY A 84 -1.84 3.48 -7.10
N TYR A 85 -1.10 4.46 -7.65
CA TYR A 85 -1.27 5.87 -7.34
C TYR A 85 -2.33 6.52 -8.25
N LYS A 86 -3.20 7.34 -7.65
CA LYS A 86 -4.26 8.09 -8.36
C LYS A 86 -3.71 9.23 -9.23
N PHE A 87 -2.63 9.86 -8.77
CA PHE A 87 -2.02 11.04 -9.38
C PHE A 87 -0.52 10.82 -9.59
N CYS A 88 0.02 11.44 -10.63
CA CYS A 88 1.44 11.42 -10.93
C CYS A 88 2.21 12.17 -9.86
N GLN A 89 3.22 11.53 -9.28
CA GLN A 89 4.06 12.13 -8.24
C GLN A 89 5.06 13.17 -8.78
N HIS A 90 5.14 13.35 -10.09
CA HIS A 90 6.07 14.27 -10.74
C HIS A 90 5.40 15.55 -11.28
N CYS A 91 4.13 15.48 -11.70
CA CYS A 91 3.39 16.61 -12.26
C CYS A 91 1.96 16.78 -11.72
N GLY A 92 1.47 15.86 -10.89
CA GLY A 92 0.12 15.91 -10.31
C GLY A 92 -1.03 15.46 -11.23
N SER A 93 -0.76 15.16 -12.51
CA SER A 93 -1.80 14.71 -13.46
C SER A 93 -2.37 13.34 -13.05
N PRO A 94 -3.68 13.10 -13.24
CA PRO A 94 -4.29 11.81 -12.89
C PRO A 94 -3.67 10.68 -13.70
N LEU A 95 -3.49 9.52 -13.06
CA LEU A 95 -2.97 8.31 -13.70
C LEU A 95 -4.12 7.36 -14.05
N PRO A 96 -3.99 6.60 -15.15
CA PRO A 96 -4.96 5.57 -15.47
C PRO A 96 -4.90 4.48 -14.39
N ASP A 97 -6.00 4.32 -13.67
CA ASP A 97 -6.23 3.14 -12.86
C ASP A 97 -6.61 1.99 -13.78
N ASP A 98 -5.97 0.83 -13.64
CA ASP A 98 -6.37 -0.44 -14.26
C ASP A 98 -7.82 -0.81 -13.86
N ALA A 99 -8.80 -0.15 -14.48
CA ALA A 99 -10.13 -0.65 -14.76
C ALA A 99 -10.15 -1.00 -16.25
N PRO A 100 -10.79 -2.10 -16.67
CA PRO A 100 -10.83 -2.45 -18.07
C PRO A 100 -11.38 -1.25 -18.86
N ALA A 101 -10.64 -0.87 -19.89
CA ALA A 101 -11.05 0.14 -20.84
C ALA A 101 -12.36 -0.30 -21.51
N ALA A 102 -13.47 0.16 -20.95
CA ALA A 102 -14.64 0.51 -21.73
C ALA A 102 -14.55 2.02 -21.92
N ALA A 103 -14.12 2.42 -23.11
CA ALA A 103 -14.42 3.74 -23.62
C ALA A 103 -15.95 3.91 -23.56
N ASP A 104 -16.43 5.03 -23.00
CA ASP A 104 -17.41 5.88 -23.66
C ASP A 104 -17.63 7.21 -22.90
N THR A 105 -17.32 8.28 -23.63
CA THR A 105 -17.88 9.65 -23.58
C THR A 105 -17.63 10.59 -22.38
N LYS A 106 -16.59 11.43 -22.50
CA LYS A 106 -16.65 12.85 -22.97
C LYS A 106 -15.51 13.63 -22.29
N PRO A 107 -14.67 14.39 -23.04
CA PRO A 107 -13.73 15.32 -22.42
C PRO A 107 -14.49 16.37 -21.59
N PRO A 108 -14.01 16.77 -20.40
CA PRO A 108 -14.46 18.02 -19.82
C PRO A 108 -14.04 19.12 -20.79
N THR A 109 -15.01 19.60 -21.55
CA THR A 109 -14.91 20.87 -22.26
C THR A 109 -14.60 21.90 -21.18
N ALA A 110 -13.40 22.45 -21.26
CA ALA A 110 -13.12 23.74 -20.63
C ALA A 110 -14.18 24.71 -21.14
N ASP A 111 -15.04 25.18 -20.26
CA ASP A 111 -15.69 26.47 -20.46
C ASP A 111 -14.66 27.53 -20.08
N PRO A 112 -14.19 28.36 -21.01
CA PRO A 112 -13.56 29.61 -20.64
C PRO A 112 -14.67 30.59 -20.23
N GLU A 113 -14.35 31.43 -19.23
CA GLU A 113 -14.94 32.76 -18.96
C GLU A 113 -15.99 32.90 -17.83
N ALA A 114 -15.48 33.47 -16.74
CA ALA A 114 -16.02 34.60 -15.98
C ALA A 114 -17.32 34.42 -15.17
N ASN A 115 -17.16 34.31 -13.84
CA ASN A 115 -18.09 34.97 -12.91
C ASN A 115 -17.31 35.75 -11.84
N THR A 116 -17.76 36.98 -11.66
CA THR A 116 -17.13 38.11 -11.01
C THR A 116 -17.31 38.08 -9.48
N ASN A 117 -16.19 38.31 -8.77
CA ASN A 117 -16.03 39.13 -7.57
C ASN A 117 -17.23 39.31 -6.61
N THR A 118 -17.08 38.86 -5.35
CA THR A 118 -17.35 39.72 -4.17
C THR A 118 -16.55 39.23 -2.94
N VAL A 119 -15.91 40.21 -2.33
CA VAL A 119 -15.02 40.32 -1.17
C VAL A 119 -15.47 39.68 0.18
N ILE A 120 -14.51 39.61 1.12
CA ILE A 120 -14.60 39.50 2.61
C ILE A 120 -14.38 38.06 3.14
N SER A 121 -13.28 37.62 3.76
CA SER A 121 -12.45 38.22 4.83
C SER A 121 -11.02 37.65 4.83
N LYS A 122 -10.06 38.49 5.20
CA LYS A 122 -8.64 38.22 5.40
C LYS A 122 -8.41 37.32 6.64
N PRO A 123 -7.75 36.15 6.54
CA PRO A 123 -7.16 35.52 7.72
C PRO A 123 -5.82 36.21 8.06
N THR A 124 -5.71 36.66 9.30
CA THR A 124 -4.52 37.28 9.91
C THR A 124 -3.32 36.32 9.90
N PRO A 125 -2.09 36.79 9.56
CA PRO A 125 -0.89 35.99 9.74
C PRO A 125 -0.56 35.86 11.23
N HIS A 126 -0.55 34.62 11.73
CA HIS A 126 -0.03 34.31 13.05
C HIS A 126 1.48 34.53 13.06
N LYS A 127 1.90 35.53 13.82
CA LYS A 127 3.30 35.92 14.01
C LYS A 127 4.02 34.82 14.80
N LYS A 128 4.98 34.15 14.17
CA LYS A 128 5.93 33.24 14.81
C LYS A 128 6.81 34.05 15.80
N PRO A 129 6.96 33.64 17.08
CA PRO A 129 7.94 34.26 17.97
C PRO A 129 9.37 33.92 17.52
N ALA A 130 10.26 34.92 17.59
CA ALA A 130 11.67 34.82 17.23
C ALA A 130 12.49 34.03 18.27
N PRO A 131 13.59 33.37 17.88
CA PRO A 131 14.55 32.79 18.81
C PRO A 131 15.35 33.90 19.51
N GLY A 132 15.48 33.80 20.84
CA GLY A 132 16.32 34.70 21.64
C GLY A 132 17.81 34.44 21.43
N GLY A 133 18.58 35.53 21.30
CA GLY A 133 20.04 35.53 21.26
C GLY A 133 20.59 36.96 21.33
N GLY A 134 21.50 37.21 22.26
CA GLY A 134 22.12 38.52 22.55
C GLY A 134 22.61 38.55 24.00
N SER A 135 23.69 37.89 24.39
CA SER A 135 25.11 38.32 24.36
C SER A 135 25.39 39.78 24.75
N GLU A 136 25.69 39.99 26.04
CA GLU A 136 26.42 41.16 26.54
C GLU A 136 27.42 40.70 27.62
N GLN A 137 28.71 40.75 27.31
CA GLN A 137 29.78 40.84 28.31
C GLN A 137 30.03 42.32 28.60
N PRO A 138 30.43 42.67 29.83
CA PRO A 138 31.55 43.60 29.93
C PRO A 138 32.68 43.08 30.82
N THR A 139 33.89 43.29 30.29
CA THR A 139 35.18 43.22 30.96
C THR A 139 35.26 44.21 32.12
N ILE A 140 35.75 43.76 33.27
CA ILE A 140 36.40 44.62 34.26
C ILE A 140 37.68 43.96 34.76
N THR A 141 38.68 44.82 34.83
CA THR A 141 40.11 44.62 35.12
C THR A 141 40.41 44.03 36.50
#